data_AF-A0A9P5Z9L1-F1
#
_entry.id   AF-A0A9P5Z9L1-F1
#
_cell.length_a   1.000
_cell.length_b   1.000
_cell.length_c   1.000
_cell.angle_alpha   90.00
_cell.angle_beta   90.00
_cell.angle_gamma   90.00
#
_symmetry.space_group_name_H-M   'P 1'
#
loop_
_entity.id
_entity.type
_entity.pdbx_description
1 polymer ?
#
loop_
_entity_poly.entity_id
_entity_poly.type
_entity_poly.pdbx_seq_one_letter_code
_entity_poly.pdbx_strand_id
1 'polypeptide(L)'
;MLSARFPQATRFTALSRTRGRLSYTTEAPPTSKSAHSSLYSDTFPAMIPVFLLGSAVYLGLQLTQLNLSHEKHMEEALARVKTLEAEVDALQQQRAAQLQSSTVGPSSTSMSLQQNGNTSRWRWW
;
A
#
# COMPACT_ATOMS: atom_id res chain seq x y z
N MET A 1 47.12 12.24 -66.48
CA MET A 1 46.43 11.72 -65.27
C MET A 1 45.27 12.64 -64.93
N LEU A 2 44.22 12.06 -64.36
CA LEU A 2 42.83 12.52 -64.38
C LEU A 2 42.58 13.92 -63.78
N SER A 3 41.71 14.68 -64.46
CA SER A 3 41.09 15.91 -64.01
C SER A 3 40.07 15.60 -62.89
N ALA A 4 40.21 16.24 -61.73
CA ALA A 4 39.34 16.04 -60.59
C ALA A 4 38.73 17.36 -60.09
N ARG A 5 37.39 17.36 -60.14
CA ARG A 5 36.41 17.99 -59.23
C ARG A 5 36.40 19.52 -59.09
N PHE A 6 35.34 20.05 -59.70
CA PHE A 6 34.70 21.33 -59.44
C PHE A 6 34.23 21.53 -57.99
N PRO A 7 33.98 22.79 -57.58
CA PRO A 7 33.94 23.25 -56.20
C PRO A 7 32.52 23.25 -55.64
N GLN A 8 32.37 23.17 -54.32
CA GLN A 8 31.19 23.74 -53.66
C GLN A 8 31.58 24.42 -52.35
N ALA A 9 31.55 25.75 -52.38
CA ALA A 9 31.57 26.62 -51.23
C ALA A 9 30.33 26.33 -50.37
N THR A 10 30.55 26.00 -49.11
CA THR A 10 29.51 25.82 -48.12
C THR A 10 28.85 27.15 -47.80
N ARG A 11 27.53 27.18 -48.03
CA ARG A 11 26.64 28.30 -47.81
C ARG A 11 26.51 28.59 -46.30
N PHE A 12 26.87 29.80 -45.88
CA PHE A 12 26.36 30.35 -44.64
C PHE A 12 25.03 31.06 -44.93
N THR A 13 23.92 30.47 -44.52
CA THR A 13 22.63 31.17 -44.46
C THR A 13 22.17 31.19 -43.01
N ALA A 14 22.06 32.41 -42.50
CA ALA A 14 21.86 32.74 -41.10
C ALA A 14 20.50 32.27 -40.57
N LEU A 15 20.50 31.84 -39.31
CA LEU A 15 19.30 31.66 -38.50
C LEU A 15 18.55 33.00 -38.38
N SER A 16 17.53 33.20 -39.20
CA SER A 16 16.51 34.21 -38.95
C SER A 16 15.46 33.61 -38.01
N ARG A 17 15.78 33.64 -36.71
CA ARG A 17 14.83 33.33 -35.63
C ARG A 17 13.84 34.50 -35.55
N THR A 18 12.78 34.45 -36.34
CA THR A 18 11.64 35.35 -36.17
C THR A 18 10.95 35.02 -34.85
N ARG A 19 11.25 35.82 -33.82
CA ARG A 19 10.42 35.94 -32.62
C ARG A 19 9.05 36.40 -33.06
N GLY A 20 8.11 35.47 -33.17
CA GLY A 20 6.70 35.76 -33.34
C GLY A 20 6.22 36.61 -32.17
N ARG A 21 5.90 37.87 -32.47
CA ARG A 21 5.23 38.80 -31.57
C ARG A 21 3.90 38.21 -31.12
N LEU A 22 3.70 38.20 -29.80
CA LEU A 22 2.39 38.17 -29.18
C LEU A 22 1.53 39.28 -29.81
N SER A 23 0.50 38.89 -30.56
CA SER A 23 -0.55 39.79 -31.05
C SER A 23 -1.85 39.31 -30.45
N TYR A 24 -2.33 40.07 -29.47
CA TYR A 24 -3.63 39.86 -28.85
C TYR A 24 -4.67 40.54 -29.74
N THR A 25 -5.26 39.78 -30.66
CA THR A 25 -6.44 40.19 -31.42
C THR A 25 -7.59 39.31 -30.98
N THR A 26 -8.64 39.92 -30.46
CA THR A 26 -9.86 39.28 -29.93
C THR A 26 -10.74 38.59 -30.98
N GLU A 27 -10.23 38.36 -32.19
CA GLU A 27 -10.92 37.69 -33.30
C GLU A 27 -9.86 36.93 -34.13
N ALA A 28 -9.30 35.84 -33.59
CA ALA A 28 -8.45 34.95 -34.35
C ALA A 28 -9.33 34.00 -35.19
N PRO A 29 -9.08 33.82 -36.50
CA PRO A 29 -9.79 32.82 -37.29
C PRO A 29 -9.55 31.44 -36.66
N PRO A 30 -10.57 30.56 -36.59
CA PRO A 30 -10.41 29.26 -35.95
C PRO A 30 -9.28 28.52 -36.66
N THR A 31 -8.18 28.29 -35.94
CA THR A 31 -7.13 27.40 -36.42
C THR A 31 -7.81 26.06 -36.65
N SER A 32 -7.92 25.63 -37.92
CA SER A 32 -8.57 24.38 -38.30
C SER A 32 -7.93 23.25 -37.52
N LYS A 33 -8.60 22.82 -36.44
CA LYS A 33 -8.13 21.72 -35.60
C LYS A 33 -8.03 20.51 -36.51
N SER A 34 -6.89 19.82 -36.48
CA SER A 34 -6.71 18.54 -37.18
C SER A 34 -7.92 17.64 -36.88
N ALA A 35 -8.43 16.92 -37.89
CA ALA A 35 -9.59 16.03 -37.73
C ALA A 35 -9.39 15.01 -36.59
N HIS A 36 -8.15 14.66 -36.26
CA HIS A 36 -7.83 13.81 -35.12
C HIS A 36 -7.96 14.53 -33.77
N SER A 37 -7.66 15.83 -33.70
CA SER A 37 -7.78 16.63 -32.47
C SER A 37 -9.23 16.88 -32.08
N SER A 38 -10.13 17.13 -33.04
CA SER A 38 -11.57 17.22 -32.77
C SER A 38 -12.11 15.89 -32.24
N LEU A 39 -11.67 14.77 -32.81
CA LEU A 39 -12.10 13.43 -32.40
C LEU A 39 -11.76 13.14 -30.92
N TYR A 40 -10.53 13.45 -30.48
CA TYR A 40 -10.17 13.29 -29.06
C TYR A 40 -10.81 14.34 -28.15
N SER A 41 -10.95 15.59 -28.62
CA SER A 41 -11.53 16.68 -27.82
C SER A 41 -13.01 16.46 -27.52
N ASP A 42 -13.73 15.82 -28.42
CA ASP A 42 -15.17 15.56 -28.25
C ASP A 42 -15.42 14.22 -27.53
N THR A 43 -14.56 13.22 -27.74
CA THR A 43 -14.75 11.87 -27.17
C THR A 43 -14.34 11.79 -25.69
N PHE A 44 -13.22 12.39 -25.29
CA PHE A 44 -12.75 12.30 -23.90
C PHE A 44 -13.75 12.87 -22.87
N PRO A 45 -14.30 14.09 -23.07
CA PRO A 45 -15.28 14.65 -22.17
C PRO A 45 -16.55 13.81 -22.06
N ALA A 46 -16.94 13.14 -23.15
CA ALA A 46 -18.08 12.22 -23.17
C ALA A 46 -17.83 10.93 -22.35
N MET A 47 -16.56 10.53 -22.15
CA MET A 47 -16.21 9.35 -21.34
C MET A 47 -16.07 9.65 -19.83
N ILE A 48 -15.81 10.89 -19.44
CA ILE A 48 -15.69 11.31 -18.03
C ILE A 48 -16.86 10.83 -17.16
N PRO A 49 -18.15 11.04 -17.52
CA PRO A 49 -19.27 10.63 -16.68
C PRO A 49 -19.33 9.11 -16.47
N VAL A 50 -18.98 8.31 -17.48
CA VAL A 50 -18.95 6.83 -17.37
C VAL A 50 -17.84 6.39 -16.41
N PHE A 51 -16.67 7.03 -16.49
CA PHE A 51 -15.57 6.76 -15.57
C PHE A 51 -15.92 7.14 -14.12
N LEU A 52 -16.56 8.28 -13.91
CA LEU A 52 -17.02 8.71 -12.57
C LEU A 52 -18.08 7.78 -12.01
N LEU A 53 -19.00 7.29 -12.85
CA LEU A 53 -20.01 6.33 -12.42
C LEU A 53 -19.35 5.00 -12.03
N GLY A 54 -18.40 4.52 -12.83
CA GLY A 54 -17.64 3.31 -12.54
C GLY A 54 -16.83 3.41 -11.24
N SER A 55 -16.16 4.54 -11.00
CA SER A 55 -15.39 4.76 -9.77
C SER A 55 -16.28 4.88 -8.54
N ALA A 56 -17.44 5.55 -8.65
CA ALA A 56 -18.41 5.65 -7.56
C ALA A 56 -18.97 4.28 -7.17
N VAL A 57 -19.35 3.46 -8.15
CA VAL A 57 -19.82 2.08 -7.92
C VAL A 57 -18.71 1.23 -7.30
N TYR A 58 -17.49 1.29 -7.84
CA TYR A 58 -16.35 0.56 -7.30
C TYR A 58 -16.06 0.91 -5.84
N LEU A 59 -16.02 2.21 -5.51
CA LEU A 59 -15.81 2.69 -4.14
C LEU A 59 -16.97 2.26 -3.22
N GLY A 60 -18.20 2.26 -3.73
CA GLY A 60 -19.37 1.75 -3.01
C GLY A 60 -19.22 0.27 -2.65
N LEU A 61 -18.89 -0.58 -3.63
CA LEU A 61 -18.65 -2.01 -3.38
C LEU A 61 -17.46 -2.22 -2.44
N GLN A 62 -16.37 -1.48 -2.61
CA GLN A 62 -15.19 -1.60 -1.77
C GLN A 62 -15.50 -1.25 -0.31
N LEU A 63 -16.33 -0.24 -0.05
CA LEU A 63 -16.76 0.12 1.30
C LEU A 63 -17.62 -0.99 1.95
N THR A 64 -18.48 -1.64 1.16
CA THR A 64 -19.26 -2.79 1.67
C THR A 64 -18.37 -3.98 1.99
N GLN A 65 -17.38 -4.27 1.14
CA GLN A 65 -16.41 -5.34 1.36
C GLN A 65 -15.58 -5.10 2.63
N LEU A 66 -15.15 -3.87 2.87
CA LEU A 66 -14.40 -3.49 4.07
C LEU A 66 -15.22 -3.62 5.35
N ASN A 67 -16.51 -3.27 5.33
CA ASN A 67 -17.37 -3.47 6.50
C ASN A 67 -17.55 -4.95 6.83
N LEU A 68 -17.82 -5.78 5.81
CA LEU A 68 -17.99 -7.21 5.99
C LEU A 68 -16.70 -7.90 6.46
N SER A 69 -15.54 -7.49 5.95
CA SER A 69 -14.26 -8.04 6.43
C SER A 69 -13.97 -7.62 7.87
N HIS A 70 -14.32 -6.39 8.26
CA HIS A 70 -14.15 -5.91 9.63
C HIS A 70 -15.00 -6.70 10.63
N GLU A 71 -16.28 -6.92 10.34
CA GLU A 71 -17.17 -7.73 11.19
C GLU A 71 -16.63 -9.16 11.34
N LYS A 72 -16.24 -9.78 10.22
CA LYS A 72 -15.62 -11.11 10.24
C LYS A 72 -14.33 -11.16 11.07
N HIS A 73 -13.45 -10.16 10.93
CA HIS A 73 -12.22 -10.11 11.71
C HIS A 73 -12.47 -9.92 13.21
N MET A 74 -13.51 -9.19 13.59
CA MET A 74 -13.91 -9.07 15.00
C MET A 74 -14.44 -10.38 15.56
N GLU A 75 -15.26 -11.11 14.79
CA GLU A 75 -15.73 -12.45 15.18
C GLU A 75 -14.57 -13.43 15.36
N GLU A 76 -13.63 -13.46 14.39
CA GLU A 76 -12.45 -14.31 14.47
C GLU A 76 -11.55 -13.95 15.66
N ALA A 77 -11.39 -12.66 15.97
CA ALA A 77 -10.62 -12.21 17.11
C ALA A 77 -11.28 -12.63 18.44
N LEU A 78 -12.59 -12.43 18.58
CA LEU A 78 -13.33 -12.86 19.77
C LEU A 78 -13.27 -14.38 19.97
N ALA A 79 -13.38 -15.15 18.88
CA ALA A 79 -13.22 -16.60 18.95
C ALA A 79 -11.83 -16.99 19.48
N ARG A 80 -10.76 -16.34 19.01
CA ARG A 80 -9.40 -16.59 19.50
C ARG A 80 -9.19 -16.16 20.95
N VAL A 81 -9.78 -15.04 21.36
CA VAL A 81 -9.73 -14.61 22.77
C VAL A 81 -10.39 -15.66 23.65
N LYS A 82 -11.58 -16.14 23.27
CA LYS A 82 -12.30 -17.17 24.02
C LYS A 82 -11.53 -18.48 24.13
N THR A 83 -10.82 -18.90 23.08
CA THR A 83 -9.97 -20.10 23.15
C THR A 83 -8.82 -19.90 24.13
N LEU A 84 -8.18 -18.73 24.09
CA LEU A 84 -7.07 -18.41 25.00
C LEU A 84 -7.53 -18.27 26.45
N GLU A 85 -8.71 -17.68 26.67
CA GLU A 85 -9.34 -17.62 28.00
C GLU A 85 -9.59 -19.02 28.55
N ALA A 86 -10.11 -19.95 27.74
CA ALA A 86 -10.31 -21.33 28.15
C ALA A 86 -8.99 -22.06 28.48
N GLU A 87 -7.92 -21.81 27.72
CA GLU A 87 -6.59 -22.34 28.01
C GLU A 87 -6.01 -21.79 29.32
N VAL A 88 -6.17 -20.48 29.56
CA VAL A 88 -5.73 -19.83 30.80
C VAL A 88 -6.49 -20.40 32.00
N ASP A 89 -7.81 -20.55 31.89
CA ASP A 89 -8.64 -21.13 32.95
C ASP A 89 -8.23 -22.56 33.25
N ALA A 90 -7.95 -23.37 32.22
CA ALA A 90 -7.47 -24.74 32.39
C ALA A 90 -6.12 -24.78 33.13
N LEU A 91 -5.18 -23.92 32.77
CA LEU A 91 -3.88 -23.81 33.44
C LEU A 91 -4.02 -23.32 34.89
N GLN A 92 -4.93 -22.39 35.14
CA GLN A 92 -5.19 -21.89 36.49
C GLN A 92 -5.80 -22.99 37.37
N GLN A 93 -6.72 -23.78 36.84
CA GLN A 93 -7.29 -24.94 37.53
C GLN A 93 -6.21 -26.00 37.83
N GLN A 94 -5.31 -26.29 36.89
CA GLN A 94 -4.19 -27.21 37.11
C GLN A 94 -3.27 -26.74 38.25
N ARG A 95 -2.94 -25.44 38.28
CA ARG A 95 -2.14 -24.86 39.38
C ARG A 95 -2.86 -24.93 40.71
N ALA A 96 -4.16 -24.61 40.74
CA ALA A 96 -4.97 -24.72 41.95
C ALA A 96 -5.01 -26.16 42.48
N ALA A 97 -5.18 -27.16 41.61
CA ALA A 97 -5.15 -28.57 41.97
C ALA A 97 -3.78 -29.01 42.52
N GLN A 98 -2.67 -28.56 41.91
CA GLN A 98 -1.33 -28.84 42.42
C GLN A 98 -1.11 -28.26 43.82
N LEU A 99 -1.51 -27.01 44.07
CA LEU A 99 -1.38 -26.37 45.38
C LEU A 99 -2.20 -27.07 46.47
N GLN A 100 -3.40 -27.55 46.14
CA GLN A 100 -4.23 -28.32 47.08
C GLN A 100 -3.61 -29.69 47.39
N SER A 101 -3.04 -30.38 46.39
CA SER A 101 -2.32 -31.65 46.60
C SER A 101 -1.02 -31.49 47.41
N SER A 102 -0.42 -30.29 47.41
CA SER A 102 0.81 -29.97 48.15
C SER A 102 0.57 -29.62 49.62
N THR A 103 -0.68 -29.35 50.03
CA THR A 103 -1.03 -28.90 51.39
C THR A 103 -1.41 -30.06 52.33
N VAL A 104 -1.55 -31.29 51.80
CA VAL A 104 -1.85 -32.50 52.61
C VAL A 104 -0.67 -33.48 52.52
N GLY A 105 0.46 -33.10 53.11
CA GLY A 105 1.63 -33.97 53.32
C GLY A 105 2.39 -33.48 54.55
N PRO A 106 2.56 -34.32 55.60
CA PRO A 106 3.04 -33.86 56.88
C PRO A 106 4.49 -33.39 56.77
N SER A 107 4.77 -32.32 57.51
CA SER A 107 6.09 -31.84 57.87
C SER A 107 7.09 -32.98 58.13
N SER A 108 8.00 -33.20 57.18
CA SER A 108 9.25 -33.91 57.41
C SER A 108 10.36 -33.27 56.60
N THR A 109 11.18 -32.49 57.32
CA THR A 109 12.64 -32.58 57.31
C THR A 109 13.33 -32.78 55.96
N SER A 110 14.08 -31.76 55.51
CA SER A 110 15.55 -31.80 55.50
C SER A 110 16.15 -30.62 54.75
N MET A 111 17.19 -30.05 55.37
CA MET A 111 18.17 -29.17 54.74
C MET A 111 18.80 -29.81 53.51
N SER A 112 19.01 -29.03 52.45
CA SER A 112 20.24 -29.10 51.65
C SER A 112 20.59 -27.74 51.06
N LEU A 113 21.67 -27.15 51.59
CA LEU A 113 22.49 -26.18 50.88
C LEU A 113 23.24 -26.94 49.78
N GLN A 114 23.02 -26.64 48.49
CA GLN A 114 24.12 -26.72 47.53
C GLN A 114 23.85 -25.92 46.25
N GLN A 115 24.78 -25.01 46.00
CA GLN A 115 25.12 -24.39 44.72
C GLN A 115 24.88 -25.31 43.51
N ASN A 116 24.38 -24.75 42.41
CA ASN A 116 25.14 -24.82 41.17
C ASN A 116 24.76 -23.69 40.22
N GLY A 117 25.78 -23.06 39.65
CA GLY A 117 25.64 -21.92 38.77
C GLY A 117 25.10 -22.28 37.39
N ASN A 118 24.97 -21.22 36.60
CA ASN A 118 24.82 -21.23 35.16
C ASN A 118 23.46 -21.74 34.66
N THR A 119 22.60 -20.82 34.24
CA THR A 119 22.31 -20.59 32.80
C THR A 119 21.22 -19.52 32.71
N SER A 120 21.51 -18.33 32.17
CA SER A 120 21.65 -17.99 30.75
C SER A 120 20.32 -17.64 30.06
N ARG A 121 20.35 -16.48 29.38
CA ARG A 121 19.80 -16.28 28.03
C ARG A 121 18.32 -15.93 27.83
N TRP A 122 17.67 -15.14 28.70
CA TRP A 122 16.37 -14.52 28.33
C TRP A 122 16.18 -13.11 28.87
N ARG A 123 17.22 -12.28 28.77
CA ARG A 123 17.04 -10.83 28.81
C ARG A 123 17.41 -10.39 27.42
N TRP A 124 16.43 -9.95 26.64
CA TRP A 124 16.45 -9.00 25.51
C TRP A 124 15.04 -9.06 24.88
N TRP A 125 14.10 -8.54 25.65
CA TRP A 125 12.99 -7.72 25.19
C TRP A 125 13.12 -6.42 25.96
#